data_AF-A0A2T7F4Q5-F1
#
_entry.id   AF-A0A2T7F4Q5-F1
#
_cell.length_a   1.000
_cell.length_b   1.000
_cell.length_c   1.000
_cell.angle_alpha   90.00
_cell.angle_beta   90.00
_cell.angle_gamma   90.00
#
_symmetry.space_group_name_H-M   'P 1'
#
loop_
_entity.id
_entity.type
_entity.pdbx_description
1 polymer ?
#
loop_
_entity_poly.entity_id
_entity_poly.type
_entity_poly.pdbx_seq_one_letter_code
_entity_poly.pdbx_strand_id
1 'polypeptide(L)'
;MVAAIRVPKTRRARRELLKHAPKLVETGKKTLILHGTKTSAVLNSVLSDIYHLKRDNAVKYTKKNDNIRLFESGGESSLEFFSLKTDCSLIVYGSHSKKRPNNLILGRTYDHHIYDLVEVGVENYKSMESYVYDKKLAPKLGSKPFFAFIGEHFESVEELKHLKEVLLDLFRGEVIENLNLAGVDRIYVCTAISPTTVYMMHCALRLKRSGTPIPRMELVEVGPSMDLVVRRHRLPVESLKKEATKTAEHAKKVKNVTKDPVQGRLGKVYMPDQQVGRLTLSNDIKGLKRERREAKKNKEHSKKQKVNPE
;
A
#
# COMPACT_ATOMS: atom_id res chain seq x y z
N MET A 1 -8.64 -16.53 25.47
CA MET A 1 -8.43 -15.77 26.72
C MET A 1 -7.92 -14.39 26.34
N VAL A 2 -8.74 -13.34 26.48
CA VAL A 2 -8.28 -11.96 26.26
C VAL A 2 -7.26 -11.67 27.34
N ALA A 3 -5.99 -11.51 26.96
CA ALA A 3 -4.93 -11.20 27.92
C ALA A 3 -5.32 -9.93 28.68
N ALA A 4 -5.46 -10.03 30.01
CA ALA A 4 -5.86 -8.92 30.86
C ALA A 4 -4.93 -7.72 30.60
N ILE A 5 -5.51 -6.60 30.14
CA ILE A 5 -4.78 -5.36 29.87
C ILE A 5 -4.14 -4.92 31.20
N ARG A 6 -2.85 -5.21 31.39
CA ARG A 6 -2.11 -4.77 32.57
C ARG A 6 -2.03 -3.25 32.55
N VAL A 7 -2.81 -2.63 33.44
CA VAL A 7 -2.79 -1.17 33.60
C VAL A 7 -1.37 -0.73 33.95
N PRO A 8 -0.74 0.15 33.14
CA PRO A 8 0.64 0.55 33.36
C PRO A 8 0.77 1.33 34.67
N LYS A 9 1.65 0.88 35.56
CA LYS A 9 1.92 1.56 36.84
C LYS A 9 2.71 2.87 36.68
N THR A 10 3.45 3.03 35.59
CA THR A 10 4.33 4.20 35.37
C THR A 10 3.95 4.98 34.11
N ARG A 11 4.19 6.30 34.11
CA ARG A 11 3.98 7.16 32.93
C ARG A 11 4.84 6.73 31.73
N ARG A 12 6.01 6.14 31.97
CA ARG A 12 6.87 5.58 30.91
C ARG A 12 6.21 4.35 30.27
N ALA A 13 5.74 3.40 31.07
CA ALA A 13 5.04 2.22 30.55
C ALA A 13 3.76 2.60 29.79
N ARG A 14 2.99 3.58 30.30
CA ARG A 14 1.79 4.09 29.60
C ARG A 14 2.12 4.66 28.22
N ARG A 15 3.20 5.45 28.11
CA ARG A 15 3.64 5.99 26.82
C ARG A 15 4.03 4.90 25.84
N GLU A 16 4.67 3.82 26.31
CA GLU A 16 5.06 2.71 25.43
C GLU A 16 3.86 1.90 24.95
N LEU A 17 2.91 1.59 25.84
CA LEU A 17 1.65 0.94 25.45
C LEU A 17 0.85 1.76 24.43
N LEU A 18 0.82 3.09 24.59
CA LEU A 18 0.17 3.98 23.62
C LEU A 18 0.87 3.99 22.25
N LYS A 19 2.18 3.69 22.18
CA LYS A 19 2.87 3.58 20.88
C LYS A 19 2.47 2.31 20.13
N HIS A 20 2.19 1.22 20.85
CA HIS A 20 1.79 -0.08 20.30
C HIS A 20 0.28 -0.18 20.05
N ALA A 21 -0.52 0.73 20.62
CA ALA A 21 -1.95 0.79 20.37
C ALA A 21 -2.25 1.00 18.87
N PRO A 22 -3.38 0.47 18.36
CA PRO A 22 -3.79 0.63 16.97
C PRO A 22 -3.96 2.11 16.60
N LYS A 23 -3.56 2.47 15.37
CA LYS A 23 -3.57 3.84 14.85
C LYS A 23 -4.30 3.89 13.52
N LEU A 24 -4.92 5.04 13.23
CA LEU A 24 -5.56 5.30 11.94
C LEU A 24 -4.52 5.37 10.80
N VAL A 25 -3.40 6.05 11.07
CA VAL A 25 -2.22 6.09 10.20
C VAL A 25 -1.15 5.23 10.84
N GLU A 26 -0.86 4.09 10.22
CA GLU A 26 0.11 3.14 10.71
C GLU A 26 1.55 3.66 10.58
N THR A 27 2.41 3.24 11.51
CA THR A 27 3.85 3.50 11.44
C THR A 27 4.56 2.41 10.61
N GLY A 28 5.82 2.65 10.23
CA GLY A 28 6.64 1.64 9.55
C GLY A 28 6.68 0.29 10.28
N LYS A 29 6.52 -0.80 9.53
CA LYS A 29 6.49 -2.17 10.07
C LYS A 29 7.87 -2.63 10.54
N LYS A 30 7.94 -3.06 11.81
CA LYS A 30 9.15 -3.62 12.40
C LYS A 30 9.29 -5.11 12.07
N THR A 31 10.54 -5.53 11.87
CA THR A 31 10.89 -6.90 11.49
C THR A 31 11.63 -7.60 12.62
N LEU A 32 11.12 -8.75 13.06
CA LEU A 32 11.78 -9.65 13.98
C LEU A 32 12.60 -10.68 13.20
N ILE A 33 13.90 -10.75 13.46
CA ILE A 33 14.83 -11.69 12.82
C ILE A 33 15.26 -12.73 13.85
N LEU A 34 15.00 -14.01 13.54
CA LEU A 34 15.20 -15.14 14.43
C LEU A 34 16.03 -16.25 13.76
N HIS A 35 16.78 -16.96 14.60
CA HIS A 35 17.49 -18.17 14.23
C HIS A 35 16.78 -19.39 14.80
N GLY A 36 16.58 -20.42 13.99
CA GLY A 36 16.16 -21.74 14.44
C GLY A 36 17.27 -22.54 15.09
N THR A 37 16.98 -23.80 15.43
CA THR A 37 17.95 -24.75 16.05
C THR A 37 19.22 -24.90 15.23
N LYS A 38 19.07 -25.05 13.91
CA LYS A 38 20.18 -25.25 12.97
C LYS A 38 20.11 -24.15 11.92
N THR A 39 21.21 -23.43 11.75
CA THR A 39 21.39 -22.43 10.70
C THR A 39 22.74 -22.67 10.03
N SER A 40 22.81 -22.46 8.71
CA SER A 40 24.07 -22.50 7.95
C SER A 40 24.79 -21.16 8.04
N ALA A 41 26.10 -21.15 7.72
CA ALA A 41 26.88 -19.92 7.62
C ALA A 41 26.25 -18.95 6.60
N VAL A 42 25.86 -19.46 5.43
CA VAL A 42 25.14 -18.71 4.39
C VAL A 42 23.90 -18.03 4.94
N LEU A 43 23.04 -18.76 5.67
CA LEU A 43 21.84 -18.15 6.27
C LEU A 43 22.18 -17.10 7.32
N ASN A 44 23.21 -17.32 8.14
CA ASN A 44 23.60 -16.33 9.14
C ASN A 44 24.08 -15.03 8.47
N SER A 45 24.76 -15.11 7.33
CA SER A 45 25.12 -13.95 6.51
C SER A 45 23.88 -13.29 5.91
N VAL A 46 22.95 -14.06 5.31
CA VAL A 46 21.67 -13.55 4.76
C VAL A 46 20.87 -12.80 5.83
N LEU A 47 20.68 -13.39 7.02
CA LEU A 47 19.96 -12.76 8.12
C LEU A 47 20.66 -11.51 8.63
N SER A 48 22.00 -11.48 8.57
CA SER A 48 22.78 -10.28 8.90
C SER A 48 22.61 -9.20 7.85
N ASP A 49 22.62 -9.53 6.57
CA ASP A 49 22.42 -8.56 5.49
C ASP A 49 21.01 -7.97 5.54
N ILE A 50 19.98 -8.80 5.74
CA ILE A 50 18.59 -8.34 5.93
C ILE A 50 18.51 -7.39 7.14
N TYR A 51 19.19 -7.71 8.24
CA TYR A 51 19.24 -6.83 9.41
C TYR A 51 19.89 -5.48 9.08
N HIS A 52 21.00 -5.46 8.34
CA HIS A 52 21.67 -4.21 7.93
C HIS A 52 20.79 -3.37 7.00
N LEU A 53 20.07 -3.99 6.06
CA LEU A 53 19.12 -3.30 5.19
C LEU A 53 17.93 -2.70 5.96
N LYS A 54 17.59 -3.27 7.12
CA LYS A 54 16.43 -2.91 7.94
C LYS A 54 16.79 -2.31 9.31
N ARG A 55 18.04 -1.89 9.52
CA ARG A 55 18.64 -1.64 10.85
C ARG A 55 17.78 -0.79 11.81
N ASP A 56 17.08 0.22 11.31
CA ASP A 56 16.24 1.12 12.13
C ASP A 56 14.89 0.51 12.53
N ASN A 57 14.40 -0.47 11.75
CA ASN A 57 13.10 -1.11 11.91
C ASN A 57 13.23 -2.64 12.08
N ALA A 58 14.34 -3.12 12.63
CA ALA A 58 14.56 -4.54 12.84
C ALA A 58 15.09 -4.87 14.23
N VAL A 59 14.59 -5.97 14.80
CA VAL A 59 15.06 -6.57 16.05
C VAL A 59 15.62 -7.95 15.70
N LYS A 60 16.90 -8.18 15.94
CA LYS A 60 17.55 -9.48 15.70
C LYS A 60 17.86 -10.16 17.02
N TYR A 61 17.39 -11.40 17.19
CA TYR A 61 17.81 -12.26 18.30
C TYR A 61 18.93 -13.17 17.86
N THR A 62 19.99 -13.23 18.65
CA THR A 62 21.15 -14.10 18.39
C THR A 62 20.96 -15.52 18.92
N LYS A 63 20.10 -15.70 19.93
CA LYS A 63 19.82 -17.00 20.53
C LYS A 63 19.03 -17.88 19.55
N LYS A 64 19.47 -19.14 19.43
CA LYS A 64 18.77 -20.19 18.67
C LYS A 64 17.47 -20.58 19.39
N ASN A 65 16.43 -20.83 18.61
CA ASN A 65 15.11 -21.16 19.13
C ASN A 65 14.73 -22.57 18.67
N ASP A 66 14.60 -23.50 19.62
CA ASP A 66 14.43 -24.92 19.31
C ASP A 66 12.98 -25.38 19.13
N ASN A 67 12.04 -24.61 19.69
CA ASN A 67 10.63 -24.96 19.72
C ASN A 67 9.81 -24.29 18.61
N ILE A 68 10.45 -23.62 17.64
CA ILE A 68 9.74 -22.91 16.58
C ILE A 68 9.60 -23.81 15.36
N ARG A 69 8.37 -24.25 15.11
CA ARG A 69 7.99 -25.07 13.95
C ARG A 69 6.77 -24.48 13.26
N LEU A 70 7.03 -23.48 12.43
CA LEU A 70 6.04 -22.61 11.77
C LEU A 70 4.90 -23.28 10.98
N PHE A 71 5.11 -24.51 10.51
CA PHE A 71 4.12 -25.25 9.70
C PHE A 71 3.54 -26.47 10.43
N GLU A 72 3.84 -26.63 11.73
CA GLU A 72 3.23 -27.64 12.58
C GLU A 72 2.18 -26.98 13.47
N SER A 73 1.06 -27.66 13.73
CA SER A 73 -0.03 -27.10 14.53
C SER A 73 0.45 -26.68 15.92
N GLY A 74 0.35 -25.39 16.23
CA GLY A 74 0.74 -24.82 17.53
C GLY A 74 2.20 -24.40 17.63
N GLY A 75 3.02 -24.68 16.60
CA GLY A 75 4.42 -24.26 16.54
C GLY A 75 4.61 -22.76 16.27
N GLU A 76 3.54 -22.04 15.93
CA GLU A 76 3.51 -20.59 15.77
C GLU A 76 3.40 -19.82 17.10
N SER A 77 2.91 -20.43 18.18
CA SER A 77 2.61 -19.75 19.46
C SER A 77 3.82 -19.00 20.03
N SER A 78 5.03 -19.55 19.86
CA SER A 78 6.27 -18.90 20.30
C SER A 78 6.57 -17.63 19.50
N LEU A 79 6.23 -17.60 18.21
CA LEU A 79 6.42 -16.44 17.35
C LEU A 79 5.42 -15.33 17.65
N GLU A 80 4.16 -15.69 17.90
CA GLU A 80 3.13 -14.75 18.33
C GLU A 80 3.52 -14.09 19.66
N PHE A 81 4.05 -14.88 20.60
CA PHE A 81 4.62 -14.36 21.84
C PHE A 81 5.78 -13.37 21.59
N PHE A 82 6.70 -13.69 20.68
CA PHE A 82 7.80 -12.78 20.36
C PHE A 82 7.33 -11.52 19.61
N SER A 83 6.35 -11.65 18.70
CA SER A 83 5.72 -10.51 18.03
C SER A 83 5.09 -9.56 19.05
N LEU A 84 4.29 -10.08 19.97
CA LEU A 84 3.66 -9.29 21.04
C LEU A 84 4.71 -8.61 21.94
N LYS A 85 5.79 -9.31 22.28
CA LYS A 85 6.84 -8.78 23.16
C LYS A 85 7.70 -7.70 22.49
N THR A 86 7.93 -7.81 21.19
CA THR A 86 8.83 -6.91 20.44
C THR A 86 8.09 -5.87 19.61
N ASP A 87 6.76 -5.96 19.53
CA ASP A 87 5.92 -5.13 18.66
C ASP A 87 6.38 -5.21 17.19
N CYS A 88 6.70 -6.43 16.73
CA CYS A 88 7.13 -6.69 15.37
C CYS A 88 6.01 -7.35 14.56
N SER A 89 5.61 -6.70 13.47
CA SER A 89 4.55 -7.20 12.58
C SER A 89 5.08 -8.13 11.47
N LEU A 90 6.39 -8.11 11.23
CA LEU A 90 7.06 -8.90 10.21
C LEU A 90 8.05 -9.85 10.89
N ILE A 91 8.17 -11.07 10.37
CA ILE A 91 9.01 -12.12 10.92
C ILE A 91 9.89 -12.68 9.82
N VAL A 92 11.18 -12.83 10.12
CA VAL A 92 12.16 -13.51 9.28
C VAL A 92 12.81 -14.59 10.13
N TYR A 93 12.65 -15.85 9.74
CA TYR A 93 13.15 -17.00 10.48
C TYR A 93 14.06 -17.85 9.59
N GLY A 94 15.32 -18.01 9.99
CA GLY A 94 16.29 -18.87 9.30
C GLY A 94 16.36 -20.26 9.92
N SER A 95 16.33 -21.30 9.09
CA SER A 95 16.48 -22.70 9.50
C SER A 95 17.23 -23.53 8.45
N HIS A 96 17.86 -24.62 8.86
CA HIS A 96 18.62 -25.48 7.96
C HIS A 96 18.41 -26.95 8.30
N SER A 97 18.05 -27.76 7.30
CA SER A 97 17.91 -29.21 7.42
C SER A 97 18.30 -29.90 6.11
N LYS A 98 18.53 -31.23 6.14
CA LYS A 98 18.80 -32.01 4.91
C LYS A 98 17.66 -31.90 3.89
N LYS A 99 16.40 -31.95 4.35
CA LYS A 99 15.20 -31.82 3.50
C LYS A 99 15.00 -30.40 2.97
N ARG A 100 15.41 -29.39 3.74
CA ARG A 100 15.25 -27.96 3.44
C ARG A 100 16.55 -27.23 3.76
N PRO A 101 17.55 -27.29 2.86
CA PRO A 101 18.78 -26.54 3.04
C PRO A 101 18.48 -25.04 2.88
N ASN A 102 19.27 -24.22 3.59
CA ASN A 102 19.22 -22.75 3.56
C ASN A 102 17.80 -22.18 3.53
N ASN A 103 16.97 -22.60 4.48
CA ASN A 103 15.55 -22.29 4.51
C ASN A 103 15.29 -20.96 5.24
N LEU A 104 14.69 -20.01 4.53
CA LEU A 104 14.28 -18.72 5.04
C LEU A 104 12.76 -18.67 5.04
N ILE A 105 12.15 -18.35 6.18
CA ILE A 105 10.70 -18.21 6.30
C ILE A 105 10.40 -16.75 6.55
N LEU A 106 9.57 -16.17 5.70
CA LEU A 106 9.05 -14.80 5.79
C LEU A 106 7.60 -14.88 6.25
N GLY A 107 7.25 -14.12 7.27
CA GLY A 107 5.90 -14.12 7.82
C GLY A 107 5.41 -12.73 8.15
N ARG A 108 4.09 -12.54 8.05
CA ARG A 108 3.41 -11.34 8.54
C ARG A 108 2.47 -11.73 9.67
N THR A 109 2.30 -10.83 10.63
CA THR A 109 1.34 -10.97 11.71
C THR A 109 0.27 -9.88 11.64
N TYR A 110 -0.95 -10.24 12.00
CA TYR A 110 -2.05 -9.30 12.22
C TYR A 110 -2.54 -9.48 13.65
N ASP A 111 -2.63 -8.38 14.41
CA ASP A 111 -2.90 -8.40 15.85
C ASP A 111 -2.03 -9.42 16.62
N HIS A 112 -0.74 -9.45 16.29
CA HIS A 112 0.26 -10.39 16.83
C HIS A 112 0.02 -11.88 16.57
N HIS A 113 -1.00 -12.25 15.79
CA HIS A 113 -1.23 -13.62 15.33
C HIS A 113 -0.69 -13.80 13.91
N ILE A 114 -0.30 -15.02 13.55
CA ILE A 114 0.21 -15.28 12.19
C ILE A 114 -0.88 -14.99 11.15
N TYR A 115 -0.59 -14.06 10.24
CA TYR A 115 -1.45 -13.75 9.11
C TYR A 115 -1.14 -14.68 7.93
N ASP A 116 0.12 -14.71 7.51
CA ASP A 116 0.59 -15.56 6.42
C ASP A 116 2.08 -15.88 6.53
N LEU A 117 2.49 -16.95 5.83
CA LEU A 117 3.87 -17.45 5.84
C LEU A 117 4.29 -17.86 4.44
N VAL A 118 5.52 -17.52 4.06
CA VAL A 118 6.16 -17.98 2.82
C VAL A 118 7.53 -18.55 3.17
N GLU A 119 7.77 -19.80 2.78
CA GLU A 119 9.04 -20.49 2.93
C GLU A 119 9.80 -20.44 1.60
N VAL A 120 11.03 -19.94 1.64
CA VAL A 120 11.94 -19.88 0.49
C VAL A 120 13.28 -20.54 0.81
N GLY A 121 13.81 -21.31 -0.14
CA GLY A 121 15.18 -21.76 -0.14
C GLY A 121 16.09 -20.68 -0.69
N VAL A 122 17.21 -20.41 -0.02
CA VAL A 122 18.23 -19.47 -0.49
C VAL A 122 19.33 -20.23 -1.22
N GLU A 123 19.48 -19.93 -2.51
CA GLU A 123 20.51 -20.47 -3.40
C GLU A 123 21.36 -19.33 -3.99
N ASN A 124 22.57 -19.65 -4.46
CA ASN A 124 23.50 -18.71 -5.11
C ASN A 124 23.70 -17.37 -4.41
N TYR A 125 23.70 -17.36 -3.07
CA TYR A 125 23.83 -16.13 -2.28
C TYR A 125 25.22 -15.50 -2.41
N LYS A 126 25.24 -14.20 -2.71
CA LYS A 126 26.40 -13.32 -2.62
C LYS A 126 26.15 -12.22 -1.60
N SER A 127 27.02 -12.15 -0.60
CA SER A 127 26.96 -11.16 0.48
C SER A 127 27.24 -9.75 -0.04
N MET A 128 26.68 -8.73 0.63
CA MET A 128 27.04 -7.32 0.41
C MET A 128 28.56 -7.07 0.43
N GLU A 129 29.29 -7.79 1.28
CA GLU A 129 30.74 -7.63 1.45
C GLU A 129 31.53 -8.13 0.23
N SER A 130 30.95 -9.00 -0.59
CA SER A 130 31.61 -9.55 -1.78
C SER A 130 31.61 -8.62 -2.98
N TYR A 131 30.82 -7.54 -2.94
CA TYR A 131 30.70 -6.60 -4.04
C TYR A 131 31.75 -5.50 -3.96
N VAL A 132 32.46 -5.28 -5.07
CA VAL A 132 33.43 -4.21 -5.22
C VAL A 132 32.79 -3.06 -6.02
N TYR A 133 32.58 -1.93 -5.36
CA TYR A 133 32.02 -0.72 -5.97
C TYR A 133 32.55 0.54 -5.27
N ASP A 134 32.31 1.71 -5.87
CA ASP A 134 32.66 2.99 -5.25
C ASP A 134 31.77 3.22 -4.02
N LYS A 135 32.38 3.22 -2.83
CA LYS A 135 31.67 3.39 -1.55
C LYS A 135 30.88 4.71 -1.47
N LYS A 136 31.19 5.72 -2.28
CA LYS A 136 30.39 6.96 -2.38
C LYS A 136 28.98 6.71 -2.92
N LEU A 137 28.80 5.64 -3.70
CA LEU A 137 27.52 5.21 -4.25
C LEU A 137 26.74 4.31 -3.28
N ALA A 138 27.30 3.98 -2.11
CA ALA A 138 26.64 3.10 -1.16
C ALA A 138 25.27 3.69 -0.74
N PRO A 139 24.18 2.92 -0.84
CA PRO A 139 22.87 3.39 -0.45
C PRO A 139 22.81 3.81 1.03
N LYS A 140 22.20 4.95 1.31
CA LYS A 140 22.08 5.52 2.66
C LYS A 140 21.09 4.72 3.48
N LEU A 141 21.45 4.41 4.73
CA LEU A 141 20.56 3.71 5.64
C LEU A 141 19.22 4.46 5.80
N GLY A 142 18.11 3.74 5.73
CA GLY A 142 16.76 4.31 5.87
C GLY A 142 16.21 5.01 4.61
N SER A 143 16.96 5.03 3.50
CA SER A 143 16.44 5.52 2.23
C SER A 143 15.29 4.65 1.70
N LYS A 144 14.35 5.26 0.98
CA LYS A 144 13.19 4.54 0.44
C LYS A 144 13.60 3.80 -0.85
N PRO A 145 13.50 2.46 -0.88
CA PRO A 145 13.89 1.69 -2.05
C PRO A 145 12.83 1.75 -3.15
N PHE A 146 13.29 1.69 -4.40
CA PHE A 146 12.44 1.28 -5.51
C PHE A 146 12.37 -0.24 -5.64
N PHE A 147 11.33 -0.71 -6.32
CA PHE A 147 11.16 -2.12 -6.66
C PHE A 147 10.91 -2.27 -8.15
N ALA A 148 11.56 -3.26 -8.76
CA ALA A 148 11.23 -3.74 -10.08
C ALA A 148 10.93 -5.25 -9.98
N PHE A 149 9.68 -5.63 -10.23
CA PHE A 149 9.29 -7.03 -10.36
C PHE A 149 9.19 -7.36 -11.85
N ILE A 150 10.07 -8.23 -12.33
CA ILE A 150 10.22 -8.56 -13.75
C ILE A 150 9.78 -10.02 -13.95
N GLY A 151 8.85 -10.25 -14.87
CA GLY A 151 8.37 -11.58 -15.26
C GLY A 151 6.88 -11.79 -14.98
N GLU A 152 6.19 -12.46 -15.91
CA GLU A 152 4.74 -12.71 -15.88
C GLU A 152 4.33 -13.62 -14.72
N HIS A 153 5.22 -14.47 -14.23
CA HIS A 153 4.91 -15.41 -13.15
C HIS A 153 4.48 -14.72 -11.84
N PHE A 154 4.88 -13.46 -11.62
CA PHE A 154 4.38 -12.65 -10.49
C PHE A 154 2.88 -12.31 -10.59
N GLU A 155 2.26 -12.48 -11.75
CA GLU A 155 0.84 -12.21 -12.02
C GLU A 155 0.06 -13.46 -12.43
N SER A 156 0.71 -14.55 -12.86
CA SER A 156 0.04 -15.81 -13.15
C SER A 156 0.06 -16.78 -11.96
N VAL A 157 1.17 -16.90 -11.24
CA VAL A 157 1.39 -17.92 -10.19
C VAL A 157 1.06 -17.37 -8.79
N GLU A 158 0.22 -18.07 -8.03
CA GLU A 158 -0.24 -17.61 -6.70
C GLU A 158 0.90 -17.56 -5.68
N GLU A 159 1.81 -18.53 -5.71
CA GLU A 159 3.00 -18.61 -4.87
C GLU A 159 3.88 -17.36 -5.03
N LEU A 160 4.12 -16.93 -6.26
CA LEU A 160 4.96 -15.76 -6.55
C LEU A 160 4.23 -14.45 -6.30
N LYS A 161 2.91 -14.38 -6.52
CA LYS A 161 2.09 -13.24 -6.07
C LYS A 161 2.23 -13.03 -4.57
N HIS A 162 2.11 -14.12 -3.81
CA HIS A 162 2.22 -14.09 -2.37
C HIS A 162 3.63 -13.67 -1.93
N LEU A 163 4.68 -14.24 -2.53
CA LEU A 163 6.05 -13.81 -2.27
C LEU A 163 6.27 -12.33 -2.60
N LYS A 164 5.75 -11.83 -3.72
CA LYS A 164 5.84 -10.41 -4.13
C LYS A 164 5.23 -9.49 -3.07
N GLU A 165 4.03 -9.81 -2.56
CA GLU A 165 3.40 -9.04 -1.49
C GLU A 165 4.23 -9.01 -0.21
N VAL A 166 4.76 -10.17 0.19
CA VAL A 166 5.57 -10.30 1.41
C VAL A 166 6.90 -9.56 1.28
N LEU A 167 7.59 -9.66 0.14
CA LEU A 167 8.85 -8.94 -0.12
C LEU A 167 8.64 -7.42 -0.17
N LEU A 168 7.56 -6.96 -0.80
CA LEU A 168 7.18 -5.55 -0.80
C LEU A 168 6.95 -5.05 0.62
N ASP A 169 6.14 -5.75 1.41
CA ASP A 169 5.84 -5.35 2.78
C ASP A 169 7.08 -5.39 3.68
N LEU A 170 8.00 -6.33 3.42
CA LEU A 170 9.26 -6.46 4.14
C LEU A 170 10.21 -5.28 3.91
N PHE A 171 10.37 -4.83 2.66
CA PHE A 171 11.42 -3.87 2.31
C PHE A 171 10.91 -2.44 2.01
N ARG A 172 9.61 -2.20 1.83
CA ARG A 172 9.07 -0.86 1.47
C ARG A 172 9.30 0.26 2.49
N GLY A 173 9.48 -0.09 3.76
CA GLY A 173 9.63 0.88 4.84
C GLY A 173 8.34 1.67 5.14
N GLU A 174 8.50 2.93 5.51
CA GLU A 174 7.38 3.83 5.85
C GLU A 174 6.69 4.39 4.60
N VAL A 175 5.37 4.58 4.70
CA VAL A 175 4.59 5.24 3.65
C VAL A 175 4.80 6.74 3.80
N ILE A 176 5.26 7.39 2.73
CA ILE A 176 5.58 8.82 2.70
C ILE A 176 4.85 9.45 1.51
N GLU A 177 4.39 10.68 1.68
CA GLU A 177 3.75 11.47 0.62
C GLU A 177 4.78 12.19 -0.25
N ASN A 178 5.84 12.70 0.38
CA ASN A 178 6.90 13.46 -0.28
C ASN A 178 8.22 12.71 -0.17
N LEU A 179 8.97 12.66 -1.27
CA LEU A 179 10.27 12.00 -1.35
C LEU A 179 11.34 13.01 -1.77
N ASN A 180 12.44 13.06 -1.03
CA ASN A 180 13.61 13.83 -1.42
C ASN A 180 14.38 13.06 -2.51
N LEU A 181 14.71 13.74 -3.61
CA LEU A 181 15.52 13.18 -4.71
C LEU A 181 16.88 12.66 -4.23
N ALA A 182 17.48 13.29 -3.21
CA ALA A 182 18.74 12.83 -2.63
C ALA A 182 18.63 11.50 -1.84
N GLY A 183 17.41 11.03 -1.61
CA GLY A 183 17.10 9.73 -1.01
C GLY A 183 16.75 8.65 -2.04
N VAL A 184 16.81 8.98 -3.34
CA VAL A 184 16.63 8.01 -4.44
C VAL A 184 18.00 7.41 -4.77
N ASP A 185 18.35 6.33 -4.09
CA ASP A 185 19.70 5.75 -4.17
C ASP A 185 19.74 4.25 -4.40
N ARG A 186 18.64 3.51 -4.18
CA ARG A 186 18.61 2.05 -4.31
C ARG A 186 17.35 1.52 -4.98
N ILE A 187 17.53 0.35 -5.60
CA ILE A 187 16.44 -0.45 -6.18
C ILE A 187 16.65 -1.93 -5.83
N TYR A 188 15.56 -2.60 -5.48
CA TYR A 188 15.49 -4.05 -5.44
C TYR A 188 14.90 -4.54 -6.75
N VAL A 189 15.65 -5.35 -7.49
CA VAL A 189 15.17 -5.98 -8.72
C VAL A 189 14.91 -7.44 -8.41
N CYS A 190 13.67 -7.86 -8.60
CA CYS A 190 13.19 -9.22 -8.41
C CYS A 190 12.76 -9.77 -9.77
N THR A 191 13.50 -10.73 -10.30
CA THR A 191 13.21 -11.35 -11.60
C THR A 191 12.71 -12.77 -11.39
N ALA A 192 11.53 -13.09 -11.91
CA ALA A 192 11.03 -14.47 -11.92
C ALA A 192 11.75 -15.24 -13.03
N ILE A 193 12.66 -16.15 -12.64
CA ILE A 193 13.38 -17.02 -13.57
C ILE A 193 12.50 -18.19 -13.99
N SER A 194 11.73 -18.73 -13.04
CA SER A 194 10.83 -19.85 -13.24
C SER A 194 9.57 -19.64 -12.39
N PRO A 195 8.52 -20.46 -12.50
CA PRO A 195 7.32 -20.31 -11.67
C PRO A 195 7.58 -20.50 -10.17
N THR A 196 8.75 -21.02 -9.78
CA THR A 196 9.12 -21.22 -8.36
C THR A 196 10.36 -20.44 -7.93
N THR A 197 11.19 -19.97 -8.87
CA THR A 197 12.47 -19.33 -8.55
C THR A 197 12.47 -17.85 -8.90
N VAL A 198 12.85 -17.02 -7.93
CA VAL A 198 12.97 -15.57 -8.06
C VAL A 198 14.40 -15.17 -7.74
N TYR A 199 15.07 -14.52 -8.69
CA TYR A 199 16.35 -13.87 -8.44
C TYR A 199 16.11 -12.49 -7.84
N MET A 200 16.66 -12.24 -6.66
CA MET A 200 16.63 -10.95 -6.00
C MET A 200 18.03 -10.33 -6.03
N MET A 201 18.12 -9.09 -6.52
CA MET A 201 19.34 -8.28 -6.47
C MET A 201 19.07 -6.91 -5.84
N HIS A 202 20.05 -6.40 -5.11
CA HIS A 202 20.06 -5.04 -4.58
C HIS A 202 21.11 -4.21 -5.32
N CYS A 203 20.63 -3.15 -5.97
CA CYS A 203 21.45 -2.26 -6.79
C CYS A 203 21.36 -0.83 -6.27
N ALA A 204 22.48 -0.11 -6.35
CA ALA A 204 22.53 1.32 -6.18
C ALA A 204 22.27 2.05 -7.51
N LEU A 205 21.63 3.21 -7.43
CA LEU A 205 21.30 4.07 -8.55
C LEU A 205 22.39 5.10 -8.77
N ARG A 206 23.02 5.06 -9.94
CA ARG A 206 23.95 6.09 -10.42
C ARG A 206 23.26 6.96 -11.47
N LEU A 207 23.00 8.21 -11.12
CA LEU A 207 22.40 9.19 -12.02
C LEU A 207 23.51 9.93 -12.80
N LYS A 208 23.51 9.79 -14.13
CA LYS A 208 24.42 10.50 -15.03
C LYS A 208 23.69 11.61 -15.78
N ARG A 209 24.43 12.67 -16.13
CA ARG A 209 23.92 13.77 -16.96
C ARG A 209 23.56 13.23 -18.36
N SER A 210 22.36 13.54 -18.82
CA SER A 210 21.76 13.06 -20.08
C SER A 210 21.49 14.17 -21.10
N GLY A 211 21.63 15.44 -20.71
CA GLY A 211 21.29 16.61 -21.55
C GLY A 211 19.81 16.99 -21.53
N THR A 212 18.94 16.13 -20.98
CA THR A 212 17.51 16.41 -20.72
C THR A 212 17.27 16.62 -19.22
N PRO A 213 16.09 17.11 -18.78
CA PRO A 213 15.76 17.18 -17.35
C PRO A 213 15.71 15.81 -16.66
N ILE A 214 15.64 14.70 -17.41
CA ILE A 214 15.59 13.34 -16.87
C ILE A 214 17.00 12.73 -16.94
N PRO A 215 17.67 12.45 -15.81
CA PRO A 215 19.02 11.88 -15.81
C PRO A 215 19.04 10.45 -16.37
N ARG A 216 20.17 10.05 -16.94
CA ARG A 216 20.40 8.66 -17.36
C ARG A 216 20.66 7.82 -16.10
N MET A 217 19.84 6.80 -15.88
CA MET A 217 19.98 5.90 -14.75
C MET A 217 20.89 4.72 -15.11
N GLU A 218 21.90 4.47 -14.29
CA GLU A 218 22.73 3.26 -14.35
C GLU A 218 22.63 2.51 -13.02
N LEU A 219 22.57 1.19 -13.10
CA LEU A 219 22.51 0.31 -11.93
C LEU A 219 23.90 -0.23 -11.64
N VAL A 220 24.29 -0.19 -10.36
CA VAL A 220 25.51 -0.83 -9.86
C VAL A 220 25.11 -1.81 -8.78
N GLU A 221 25.46 -3.08 -8.95
CA GLU A 221 25.18 -4.10 -7.95
C GLU A 221 25.97 -3.83 -6.67
N VAL A 222 25.27 -3.72 -5.55
CA VAL A 222 25.87 -3.52 -4.21
C VAL A 222 25.62 -4.70 -3.27
N GLY A 223 24.73 -5.61 -3.67
CA GLY A 223 24.36 -6.80 -2.92
C GLY A 223 23.41 -6.52 -1.74
N PRO A 224 22.79 -7.54 -1.14
CA PRO A 224 22.99 -8.95 -1.45
C PRO A 224 22.28 -9.35 -2.74
N SER A 225 22.79 -10.40 -3.40
CA SER A 225 22.06 -11.09 -4.46
C SER A 225 21.79 -12.54 -4.05
N MET A 226 20.61 -13.05 -4.34
CA MET A 226 20.27 -14.44 -4.03
C MET A 226 19.13 -14.96 -4.91
N ASP A 227 19.14 -16.26 -5.14
CA ASP A 227 18.02 -16.99 -5.71
C ASP A 227 17.10 -17.45 -4.58
N LEU A 228 15.84 -17.06 -4.66
CA LEU A 228 14.77 -17.42 -3.75
C LEU A 228 13.90 -18.50 -4.41
N VAL A 229 14.03 -19.74 -3.94
CA VAL A 229 13.23 -20.88 -4.41
C VAL A 229 12.02 -21.04 -3.50
N VAL A 230 10.82 -20.75 -3.99
CA VAL A 230 9.59 -20.89 -3.20
C VAL A 230 9.32 -22.36 -2.89
N ARG A 231 8.96 -22.63 -1.63
CA ARG A 231 8.65 -23.96 -1.11
C ARG A 231 7.20 -23.97 -0.63
N ARG A 232 6.97 -24.01 0.69
CA ARG A 232 5.62 -23.96 1.27
C ARG A 232 5.18 -22.50 1.44
N HIS A 233 3.89 -22.25 1.28
CA HIS A 233 3.29 -21.01 1.73
C HIS A 233 1.96 -21.32 2.44
N ARG A 234 1.55 -20.43 3.35
CA ARG A 234 0.29 -20.47 4.08
C ARG A 234 -0.40 -19.15 3.82
N LEU A 235 -1.51 -19.19 3.09
CA LEU A 235 -2.34 -18.03 2.82
C LEU A 235 -3.16 -17.63 4.07
N PRO A 236 -3.52 -16.35 4.20
CA PRO A 236 -4.42 -15.91 5.24
C PRO A 236 -5.84 -16.43 4.99
N VAL A 237 -6.59 -16.64 6.07
CA VAL A 237 -8.02 -16.95 5.99
C VAL A 237 -8.76 -15.77 5.37
N GLU A 238 -9.75 -16.01 4.52
CA GLU A 238 -10.41 -14.94 3.75
C GLU A 238 -11.13 -13.91 4.65
N SER A 239 -11.71 -14.33 5.78
CA SER A 239 -12.28 -13.43 6.78
C SER A 239 -11.24 -12.47 7.35
N LEU A 240 -10.07 -13.01 7.73
CA LEU A 240 -8.94 -12.24 8.25
C LEU A 240 -8.37 -11.31 7.18
N LYS A 241 -8.27 -11.77 5.92
CA LYS A 241 -7.84 -10.94 4.79
C LYS A 241 -8.78 -9.75 4.58
N LYS A 242 -10.10 -9.97 4.64
CA LYS A 242 -11.11 -8.91 4.55
C LYS A 242 -10.99 -7.92 5.70
N GLU A 243 -10.69 -8.39 6.92
CA GLU A 243 -10.51 -7.51 8.07
C GLU A 243 -9.24 -6.67 7.96
N ALA A 244 -8.10 -7.31 7.64
CA ALA A 244 -6.80 -6.66 7.52
C ALA A 244 -6.71 -5.66 6.35
N THR A 245 -7.60 -5.77 5.36
CA THR A 245 -7.65 -4.86 4.19
C THR A 245 -8.72 -3.77 4.32
N LYS A 246 -9.40 -3.65 5.47
CA LYS A 246 -10.32 -2.55 5.73
C LYS A 246 -9.57 -1.23 5.72
N THR A 247 -10.03 -0.30 4.89
CA THR A 247 -9.55 1.08 4.89
C THR A 247 -10.32 1.92 5.89
N ALA A 248 -9.69 2.97 6.39
CA ALA A 248 -10.35 3.96 7.22
C ALA A 248 -11.57 4.54 6.50
N GLU A 249 -12.69 4.69 7.20
CA GLU A 249 -13.86 5.34 6.64
C GLU A 249 -13.56 6.82 6.38
N HIS A 250 -13.39 7.18 5.10
CA HIS A 250 -13.33 8.58 4.71
C HIS A 250 -14.72 9.21 4.78
N ALA A 251 -14.77 10.50 5.12
CA ALA A 251 -16.00 11.27 5.13
C ALA A 251 -16.73 11.12 3.79
N LYS A 252 -17.97 10.61 3.83
CA LYS A 252 -18.77 10.36 2.62
C LYS A 252 -18.90 11.64 1.80
N LYS A 253 -18.57 11.55 0.50
CA LYS A 253 -18.73 12.68 -0.43
C LYS A 253 -20.21 13.04 -0.52
N VAL A 254 -20.55 14.25 -0.09
CA VAL A 254 -21.91 14.77 -0.23
C VAL A 254 -22.13 15.10 -1.70
N LYS A 255 -23.14 14.46 -2.32
CA LYS A 255 -23.47 14.67 -3.74
C LYS A 255 -23.74 16.16 -3.99
N ASN A 256 -23.29 16.65 -5.14
CA ASN A 256 -23.45 18.04 -5.59
C ASN A 256 -22.72 19.11 -4.74
N VAL A 257 -21.93 18.72 -3.73
CA VAL A 257 -21.13 19.67 -2.95
C VAL A 257 -19.66 19.50 -3.29
N THR A 258 -19.03 20.59 -3.71
CA THR A 258 -17.58 20.68 -3.96
C THR A 258 -16.97 21.67 -2.97
N LYS A 259 -15.81 21.32 -2.39
CA LYS A 259 -15.02 22.25 -1.57
C LYS A 259 -13.97 22.89 -2.47
N ASP A 260 -14.12 24.17 -2.74
CA ASP A 260 -13.12 25.00 -3.39
C ASP A 260 -12.22 25.62 -2.30
N PRO A 261 -10.88 25.53 -2.39
CA PRO A 261 -9.97 26.17 -1.44
C PRO A 261 -10.17 27.70 -1.34
N VAL A 262 -10.69 28.35 -2.38
CA VAL A 262 -10.91 29.81 -2.38
C VAL A 262 -12.35 30.16 -1.97
N GLN A 263 -13.34 29.58 -2.66
CA GLN A 263 -14.75 29.95 -2.48
C GLN A 263 -15.47 29.15 -1.39
N GLY A 264 -14.81 28.18 -0.76
CA GLY A 264 -15.39 27.36 0.30
C GLY A 264 -16.32 26.28 -0.25
N ARG A 265 -17.48 26.07 0.39
CA ARG A 265 -18.43 25.01 -0.01
C ARG A 265 -19.35 25.51 -1.12
N LEU A 266 -19.21 24.95 -2.31
CA LEU A 266 -20.06 25.21 -3.47
C LEU A 266 -21.06 24.07 -3.64
N GLY A 267 -22.34 24.42 -3.80
CA GLY A 267 -23.40 23.48 -4.15
C GLY A 267 -23.79 23.65 -5.62
N LYS A 268 -23.73 22.58 -6.41
CA LYS A 268 -24.23 22.59 -7.80
C LYS A 268 -25.71 22.23 -7.81
N VAL A 269 -26.54 23.16 -8.30
CA VAL A 269 -27.95 22.89 -8.58
C VAL A 269 -28.09 22.53 -10.05
N TYR A 270 -28.58 21.33 -10.35
CA TYR A 270 -28.89 20.93 -11.71
C TYR A 270 -30.32 21.35 -12.02
N MET A 271 -30.47 22.38 -12.84
CA MET A 271 -31.78 22.75 -13.37
C MET A 271 -32.14 21.75 -14.49
N PRO A 272 -33.26 21.01 -14.37
CA PRO A 272 -33.72 20.16 -15.46
C PRO A 272 -34.13 21.02 -16.66
N ASP A 273 -34.14 20.43 -17.84
CA ASP A 273 -34.59 21.10 -19.06
C ASP A 273 -36.04 21.59 -18.89
N GLN A 274 -36.24 22.90 -19.02
CA GLN A 274 -37.53 23.53 -18.77
C GLN A 274 -38.31 23.58 -20.08
N GLN A 275 -39.31 22.71 -20.21
CA GLN A 275 -40.17 22.63 -21.40
C GLN A 275 -41.22 23.75 -21.42
N VAL A 276 -40.76 25.00 -21.60
CA VAL A 276 -41.62 26.20 -21.61
C VAL A 276 -42.64 26.17 -22.76
N GLY A 277 -42.30 25.53 -23.88
CA GLY A 277 -43.19 25.41 -25.05
C GLY A 277 -44.44 24.55 -24.84
N ARG A 278 -44.48 23.70 -23.81
CA ARG A 278 -45.68 22.92 -23.43
C ARG A 278 -46.66 23.71 -22.56
N LEU A 279 -46.24 24.86 -22.05
CA LEU A 279 -47.13 25.71 -21.27
C LEU A 279 -48.10 26.39 -22.23
N THR A 280 -49.39 26.09 -22.08
CA THR A 280 -50.43 26.86 -22.73
C THR A 280 -50.37 28.29 -22.19
N LEU A 281 -49.86 29.22 -23.00
CA LEU A 281 -49.94 30.64 -22.68
C LEU A 281 -51.42 30.99 -22.47
N SER A 282 -51.75 31.69 -21.38
CA SER A 282 -53.13 32.11 -21.08
C SER A 282 -53.58 33.25 -22.01
N ASN A 283 -53.35 33.12 -23.31
CA ASN A 283 -53.86 34.00 -24.34
C ASN A 283 -55.40 33.89 -24.46
N ASP A 284 -56.01 32.94 -23.75
CA ASP A 284 -57.44 32.79 -23.53
C ASP A 284 -58.07 33.77 -22.52
N ILE A 285 -57.29 34.73 -21.99
CA ILE A 285 -57.85 35.85 -21.24
C ILE A 285 -58.69 36.71 -22.19
N LYS A 286 -59.92 37.04 -21.77
CA LYS A 286 -60.94 37.76 -22.55
C LYS A 286 -60.45 39.08 -23.20
N GLY A 287 -59.40 39.71 -22.66
CA GLY A 287 -58.80 40.95 -23.18
C GLY A 287 -57.80 40.77 -24.32
N LEU A 288 -57.27 39.56 -24.51
CA LEU A 288 -56.31 39.20 -25.57
C LEU A 288 -56.98 38.56 -26.80
N LYS A 289 -58.26 38.20 -26.69
CA LYS A 289 -59.06 37.64 -27.80
C LYS A 289 -59.22 38.66 -28.92
N ARG A 290 -58.66 38.33 -30.10
CA ARG A 290 -58.63 39.15 -31.32
C ARG A 290 -60.02 39.59 -31.78
N GLU A 291 -61.01 38.71 -31.64
CA GLU A 291 -62.43 38.98 -31.95
C GLU A 291 -62.95 40.26 -31.28
N ARG A 292 -62.55 40.55 -30.04
CA ARG A 292 -62.98 41.78 -29.34
C ARG A 292 -62.24 43.02 -29.80
N ARG A 293 -60.96 42.90 -30.17
CA ARG A 293 -60.20 44.02 -30.76
C ARG A 293 -60.78 44.39 -32.12
N GLU A 294 -61.17 43.40 -32.91
CA GLU A 294 -61.83 43.59 -34.21
C GLU A 294 -63.27 44.12 -34.05
N ALA A 295 -64.05 43.59 -33.09
CA ALA A 295 -65.38 44.12 -32.78
C ALA A 295 -65.35 45.58 -32.27
N LYS A 296 -64.32 45.99 -31.53
CA LYS A 296 -64.13 47.39 -31.10
C LYS A 296 -63.79 48.29 -32.29
N LYS A 297 -62.90 47.85 -33.19
CA LYS A 297 -62.61 48.58 -34.45
C LYS A 297 -63.84 48.72 -35.34
N ASN A 298 -64.66 47.68 -35.49
CA ASN A 298 -65.88 47.71 -36.30
C ASN A 298 -66.99 48.60 -35.67
N LYS A 299 -67.10 48.64 -34.34
CA LYS A 299 -68.00 49.60 -33.64
C LYS A 299 -67.56 51.05 -33.82
N GLU A 300 -66.25 51.33 -33.84
CA GLU A 300 -65.74 52.67 -34.14
C GLU A 300 -65.97 53.07 -35.60
N HIS A 301 -65.86 52.13 -36.54
CA HIS A 301 -66.13 52.38 -37.96
C HIS A 301 -67.61 52.68 -38.25
N SER A 302 -68.53 51.94 -37.64
CA SER A 302 -69.98 52.14 -37.80
C SER A 302 -70.51 53.42 -37.12
N LYS A 303 -69.89 53.89 -36.03
CA LYS A 303 -70.18 55.21 -35.46
C LYS A 303 -69.76 56.36 -36.37
N LYS A 304 -68.65 56.23 -37.12
CA LYS A 304 -68.20 57.26 -38.06
C LYS A 304 -69.07 57.36 -39.31
N GLN A 305 -69.72 56.28 -39.74
CA GLN A 305 -70.62 56.28 -40.91
C GLN A 305 -72.03 56.82 -40.61
N LYS A 306 -72.51 56.79 -39.35
CA LYS A 306 -73.84 57.32 -38.98
C LYS A 306 -73.90 58.82 -38.74
N VAL A 307 -72.76 59.52 -38.76
CA VAL A 307 -72.69 60.98 -38.53
C VAL A 307 -72.86 61.79 -39.82
N ASN A 308 -72.83 61.14 -41.00
CA ASN A 308 -73.10 61.78 -42.30
C ASN A 308 -74.16 60.98 -43.09
N PRO A 309 -75.43 61.34 -42.95
CA PRO A 309 -76.29 61.59 -44.11
C PRO A 309 -76.86 63.02 -44.06
N GLU A 310 -76.75 63.71 -45.20
CA GLU A 310 -77.41 64.99 -45.51
C GLU A 310 -78.95 64.92 -45.43
#